data_AF-A0A1C5V9F4-F1
#
_entry.id   AF-A0A1C5V9F4-F1
#
_cell.length_a   1.000
_cell.length_b   1.000
_cell.length_c   1.000
_cell.angle_alpha   90.00
_cell.angle_beta   90.00
_cell.angle_gamma   90.00
#
_symmetry.space_group_name_H-M   'P 1'
#
loop_
_entity.id
_entity.type
_entity.pdbx_description
1 polymer ?
#
loop_
_entity_poly.entity_id
_entity_poly.type
_entity_poly.pdbx_seq_one_letter_code
_entity_poly.pdbx_strand_id
1 'polypeptide(L)' 'MSKISWESLYENFKSIYPRLSRSSVYFRPFGYMSIVVYFEDGMRMVYDDLRKQAHITG' A
#
# COMPACT_ATOMS: atom_id res chain seq x y z
N MET A 1 -3.53 14.66 17.76
CA MET A 1 -3.59 13.91 16.48
C MET A 1 -2.26 13.22 16.29
N SER A 2 -2.23 11.89 16.25
CA SER A 2 -1.03 11.16 15.84
C SER A 2 -0.74 11.50 14.38
N LYS A 3 0.50 11.88 14.07
CA LYS A 3 0.93 12.14 12.71
C LYS A 3 0.87 10.82 11.93
N ILE A 4 -0.03 10.71 10.97
CA ILE A 4 -0.11 9.55 10.08
C ILE A 4 1.14 9.57 9.21
N SER A 5 1.94 8.50 9.27
CA SER A 5 3.13 8.33 8.45
C SER A 5 2.86 7.36 7.29
N TRP A 6 3.69 7.41 6.24
CA TRP A 6 3.57 6.48 5.12
C TRP A 6 3.78 5.02 5.54
N GLU A 7 4.62 4.79 6.56
CA GLU A 7 4.80 3.49 7.19
C GLU A 7 3.50 3.02 7.85
N SER A 8 2.74 3.92 8.48
CA SER A 8 1.44 3.59 9.07
C SER A 8 0.43 3.12 8.00
N LEU A 9 0.44 3.75 6.82
CA LEU A 9 -0.37 3.31 5.68
C LEU A 9 0.07 1.94 5.19
N TYR A 10 1.37 1.70 5.15
CA TYR A 10 1.91 0.40 4.76
C TYR A 10 1.57 -0.69 5.78
N GLU A 11 1.60 -0.41 7.09
CA GLU A 11 1.11 -1.33 8.12
C GLU A 11 -0.38 -1.66 7.95
N ASN A 12 -1.21 -0.66 7.65
CA ASN A 12 -2.63 -0.89 7.37
C ASN A 12 -2.83 -1.79 6.15
N PHE A 13 -2.09 -1.53 5.06
CA PHE A 13 -2.07 -2.40 3.88
C PHE A 13 -1.70 -3.84 4.26
N LYS A 14 -0.63 -4.05 5.05
CA LYS A 14 -0.20 -5.38 5.52
C LYS A 14 -1.27 -6.09 6.34
N SER A 15 -2.00 -5.34 7.17
CA SER A 15 -3.09 -5.87 7.99
C SER A 15 -4.28 -6.33 7.15
N ILE A 16 -4.67 -5.56 6.14
CA ILE A 16 -5.87 -5.84 5.32
C ILE A 16 -5.58 -6.87 4.23
N TYR A 17 -4.38 -6.84 3.65
CA TYR A 17 -3.98 -7.68 2.53
C TYR A 17 -2.73 -8.53 2.85
N PRO A 18 -2.78 -9.42 3.86
CA PRO A 18 -1.60 -10.15 4.36
C PRO A 18 -1.00 -11.12 3.34
N ARG A 19 -1.75 -11.51 2.30
CA ARG A 19 -1.22 -12.32 1.18
C ARG A 19 -0.41 -11.47 0.22
N LEU A 20 -0.97 -10.33 -0.21
CA LEU A 20 -0.29 -9.40 -1.13
C LEU A 20 0.96 -8.81 -0.48
N SER A 21 0.91 -8.48 0.80
CA SER A 21 2.07 -7.94 1.51
C SER A 21 3.26 -8.88 1.61
N ARG A 22 3.06 -10.20 1.49
CA ARG A 22 4.18 -11.15 1.47
C ARG A 22 4.95 -11.09 0.15
N SER A 23 4.26 -10.74 -0.93
CA SER A 23 4.83 -10.61 -2.27
C SER A 23 5.25 -9.17 -2.59
N SER A 24 5.02 -8.21 -1.68
CA SER A 24 5.41 -6.82 -1.89
C SER A 24 6.89 -6.62 -1.58
N VAL A 25 7.62 -6.05 -2.52
CA VAL A 25 9.07 -5.82 -2.41
C VAL A 25 9.41 -4.38 -2.01
N TYR A 26 8.53 -3.45 -2.35
CA TYR A 26 8.77 -2.02 -2.12
C TYR A 26 7.45 -1.27 -2.04
N PHE A 27 7.44 -0.14 -1.33
CA PHE A 27 6.33 0.80 -1.37
C PHE A 27 6.88 2.23 -1.45
N ARG A 28 6.06 3.14 -1.98
CA ARG A 28 6.35 4.57 -1.93
C ARG A 28 5.08 5.40 -1.75
N PRO A 29 5.19 6.64 -1.24
CA PRO A 29 4.07 7.57 -1.19
C PRO A 29 3.46 7.81 -2.57
N PHE A 30 2.13 7.94 -2.62
CA PHE A 30 1.41 8.23 -3.85
C PHE A 30 0.20 9.12 -3.59
N GLY A 31 0.37 10.43 -3.76
CA GLY A 31 -0.72 11.39 -3.52
C GLY A 31 -1.12 11.48 -2.04
N TYR A 32 -2.39 11.78 -1.79
CA TYR A 32 -2.91 11.92 -0.43
C TYR A 32 -3.40 10.58 0.11
N MET A 33 -2.92 10.21 1.29
CA MET A 33 -3.36 9.02 2.03
C MET A 33 -3.30 7.71 1.23
N SER A 34 -2.43 7.63 0.23
CA SER A 34 -2.26 6.43 -0.60
C SER A 34 -0.79 6.10 -0.81
N ILE A 35 -0.51 4.83 -1.04
CA ILE A 35 0.83 4.31 -1.37
C ILE A 35 0.77 3.46 -2.63
N VAL A 36 1.84 3.47 -3.41
CA VAL A 36 2.05 2.46 -4.46
C VAL A 36 2.88 1.34 -3.86
N VAL A 37 2.41 0.11 -4.01
CA VAL A 37 3.07 -1.13 -3.62
C VAL A 37 3.55 -1.83 -4.89
N TYR A 38 4.82 -2.23 -4.89
CA TYR A 38 5.45 -2.98 -5.97
C TYR A 38 5.59 -4.44 -5.56
N PHE A 39 5.33 -5.36 -6.49
CA PHE A 39 5.42 -6.79 -6.27
C PHE A 39 6.58 -7.42 -7.06
N GLU A 40 6.97 -8.63 -6.65
CA GLU A 40 8.06 -9.40 -7.26
C GLU A 40 7.86 -9.66 -8.76
N ASP A 41 6.61 -9.79 -9.21
CA ASP A 41 6.24 -10.05 -10.60
C ASP A 41 6.27 -8.79 -11.49
N GLY A 42 6.69 -7.65 -10.94
CA GLY A 42 6.73 -6.36 -11.63
C GLY A 42 5.38 -5.64 -11.68
N MET A 43 4.30 -6.24 -11.17
CA MET A 43 3.03 -5.54 -11.01
C MET A 43 3.14 -4.49 -9.90
N ARG A 44 2.28 -3.48 -10.01
CA ARG A 44 2.13 -2.45 -8.99
C ARG A 44 0.66 -2.22 -8.67
N MET A 45 0.40 -1.81 -7.45
CA MET A 45 -0.95 -1.56 -6.95
C MET A 45 -0.95 -0.28 -6.14
N VAL A 46 -2.01 0.50 -6.26
CA VAL A 46 -2.26 1.64 -5.39
C VAL A 46 -3.15 1.19 -4.25
N TYR A 47 -2.72 1.42 -3.01
CA TYR A 47 -3.53 1.26 -1.82
C TYR A 47 -3.97 2.63 -1.31
N ASP A 48 -5.28 2.84 -1.21
CA ASP A 48 -5.93 4.04 -0.66
C ASP A 48 -6.37 3.73 0.78
N ASP A 49 -5.74 4.41 1.75
CA ASP A 49 -6.00 4.17 3.17
C ASP A 49 -7.31 4.82 3.66
N LEU A 50 -7.85 5.82 2.96
CA LEU A 50 -9.14 6.41 3.30
C LEU A 50 -10.28 5.44 2.96
N ARG A 51 -10.18 4.80 1.79
CA ARG A 51 -11.18 3.84 1.31
C ARG A 51 -10.90 2.41 1.74
N LYS A 52 -9.69 2.13 2.26
CA LYS A 52 -9.20 0.78 2.57
C LYS A 52 -9.29 -0.13 1.34
N GLN A 53 -8.93 0.41 0.18
CA GLN A 53 -9.08 -0.25 -1.12
C GLN A 53 -7.75 -0.32 -1.86
N ALA A 54 -7.61 -1.39 -2.63
CA ALA A 54 -6.46 -1.69 -3.44
C ALA A 54 -6.87 -1.75 -4.93
N HIS A 55 -6.13 -1.05 -5.78
CA HIS A 55 -6.34 -1.04 -7.23
C HIS A 55 -5.06 -1.46 -7.94
N ILE A 56 -5.12 -2.56 -8.70
CA ILE A 56 -4.01 -3.00 -9.53
C ILE A 56 -3.85 -2.02 -10.69
N THR A 57 -2.61 -1.60 -10.93
CA THR A 57 -2.24 -0.68 -12.01
C THR A 57 -1.19 -1.37 -12.86
N GLY A 58 -1.65 -2.09 -13.90
CA GLY A 58 -0.82 -2.64 -14.97
C GLY A 58 -0.47 -1.57 -15.99
#